data_AF-A0A4Q3XQG0-F1
#
_entry.id   AF-A0A4Q3XQG0-F1
#
_cell.length_a   1.000
_cell.length_b   1.000
_cell.length_c   1.000
_cell.angle_alpha   90.00
_cell.angle_beta   90.00
_cell.angle_gamma   90.00
#
_symmetry.space_group_name_H-M   'P 1'
#
loop_
_entity.id
_entity.type
_entity.pdbx_description
1 polymer ?
#
loop_
_entity_poly.entity_id
_entity_poly.type
_entity_poly.pdbx_seq_one_letter_code
_entity_poly.pdbx_strand_id
1 'polypeptide(L)'
;MDSGKPEVATKSIAWQRILLVFALASLVIGAVFLAPVIKHEMEARQTARIKRVHAEGLIPCEQFGGVSAATDSELLAQLPARPILSITAYPSFYDSESVHLVGGDLYYVRRQHPSLEVPPRPADSRTPRVTKVSKARLSDPVASQLVKLVDSDIAHASAAWPMGLDGTTYYFETPKGCAAAWSPDADTRAGKMVGLFWSLAARASNSGLPKDKVDDAILLKTIERLQAS
;
A
#
# COMPACT_ATOMS: atom_id res chain seq x y z
N MET A 1 -18.33 -34.73 -80.57
CA MET A 1 -19.43 -35.37 -79.81
C MET A 1 -18.80 -36.32 -78.82
N ASP A 2 -19.11 -36.33 -77.55
CA ASP A 2 -19.72 -35.30 -76.72
C ASP A 2 -19.34 -35.66 -75.28
N SER A 3 -19.37 -34.62 -74.48
CA SER A 3 -19.14 -34.49 -73.05
C SER A 3 -19.38 -35.71 -72.15
N GLY A 4 -18.41 -35.94 -71.25
CA GLY A 4 -18.55 -36.78 -70.04
C GLY A 4 -17.68 -36.22 -68.92
N LYS A 5 -17.94 -34.97 -68.53
CA LYS A 5 -17.27 -34.25 -67.41
C LYS A 5 -17.99 -34.56 -66.06
N PRO A 6 -17.39 -34.24 -64.90
CA PRO A 6 -17.02 -35.22 -63.88
C PRO A 6 -17.84 -35.09 -62.59
N GLU A 7 -18.26 -36.20 -61.99
CA GLU A 7 -19.17 -36.22 -60.85
C GLU A 7 -18.58 -36.91 -59.60
N VAL A 8 -17.35 -36.56 -59.21
CA VAL A 8 -16.70 -37.14 -58.01
C VAL A 8 -16.12 -36.09 -57.04
N ALA A 9 -16.02 -34.82 -57.44
CA ALA A 9 -15.35 -33.79 -56.63
C ALA A 9 -16.18 -33.20 -55.46
N THR A 10 -17.49 -33.44 -55.40
CA THR A 10 -18.40 -32.77 -54.44
C THR A 10 -18.50 -33.46 -53.07
N LYS A 11 -18.22 -34.77 -52.96
CA LYS A 11 -18.31 -35.51 -51.68
C LYS A 11 -17.20 -35.16 -50.68
N SER A 12 -16.01 -34.79 -51.15
CA SER A 12 -14.85 -34.46 -50.32
C SER A 12 -15.05 -33.17 -49.50
N ILE A 13 -15.64 -32.14 -50.13
CA ILE A 13 -15.83 -30.81 -49.53
C ILE A 13 -16.89 -30.84 -48.41
N ALA A 14 -17.90 -31.70 -48.53
CA ALA A 14 -18.97 -31.81 -47.52
C ALA A 14 -18.46 -32.39 -46.19
N TRP A 15 -17.61 -33.43 -46.24
CA TRP A 15 -17.03 -34.05 -45.05
C TRP A 15 -16.07 -33.14 -44.30
N GLN A 16 -15.25 -32.37 -45.02
CA GLN A 16 -14.36 -31.39 -44.42
C GLN A 16 -15.12 -30.32 -43.61
N ARG A 17 -16.27 -29.85 -44.13
CA ARG A 17 -17.11 -28.87 -43.42
C ARG A 17 -17.73 -29.45 -42.16
N ILE A 18 -18.22 -30.68 -42.21
CA ILE A 18 -18.80 -31.38 -41.04
C ILE A 18 -17.74 -31.55 -39.95
N LEU A 19 -16.54 -32.04 -40.30
CA LEU A 19 -15.44 -32.19 -39.35
C LEU A 19 -15.03 -30.85 -38.71
N LEU A 20 -15.01 -29.77 -39.48
CA LEU A 20 -14.65 -28.45 -38.99
C LEU A 20 -15.70 -27.88 -38.02
N VAL A 21 -16.99 -28.09 -38.29
CA VAL A 21 -18.08 -27.72 -37.36
C VAL A 21 -18.00 -28.52 -36.06
N PHE A 22 -17.74 -29.83 -36.13
CA PHE A 22 -17.56 -30.66 -34.93
C PHE A 22 -16.31 -30.26 -34.12
N ALA A 23 -15.21 -29.94 -34.80
CA ALA A 23 -13.99 -29.46 -34.14
C ALA A 23 -14.22 -28.11 -33.44
N LEU A 24 -14.93 -27.18 -34.06
CA LEU A 24 -15.29 -25.91 -33.42
C LEU A 24 -16.24 -26.10 -32.25
N ALA A 25 -17.29 -26.92 -32.40
CA ALA A 25 -18.25 -27.18 -31.34
C ALA A 25 -17.57 -27.85 -30.12
N SER A 26 -16.71 -28.83 -30.35
CA SER A 26 -15.94 -29.49 -29.28
C SER A 26 -14.95 -28.55 -28.60
N LEU A 27 -14.32 -27.64 -29.33
CA LEU A 27 -13.43 -26.62 -28.76
C LEU A 27 -14.20 -25.62 -27.89
N VAL A 28 -15.37 -25.16 -28.34
CA VAL A 28 -16.23 -24.25 -27.55
C VAL A 28 -16.73 -24.95 -26.28
N ILE A 29 -17.21 -26.19 -26.39
CA ILE A 29 -17.63 -26.98 -25.23
C ILE A 29 -16.46 -27.18 -24.27
N GLY A 30 -15.29 -27.58 -24.78
CA GLY A 30 -14.07 -27.73 -23.98
C GLY A 30 -13.67 -26.45 -23.26
N ALA A 31 -13.74 -25.30 -23.93
CA ALA A 31 -13.44 -24.00 -23.32
C ALA A 31 -14.44 -23.64 -22.20
N VAL A 32 -15.73 -23.92 -22.37
CA VAL A 32 -16.77 -23.64 -21.34
C VAL A 32 -16.55 -24.49 -20.09
N PHE A 33 -16.14 -25.76 -20.23
CA PHE A 33 -15.88 -26.63 -19.08
C PHE A 33 -14.52 -26.34 -18.41
N LEU A 34 -13.49 -25.97 -19.17
CA LEU A 34 -12.16 -25.69 -18.63
C LEU A 34 -12.01 -24.28 -18.05
N ALA A 35 -12.74 -23.30 -18.58
CA ALA A 35 -12.70 -21.91 -18.10
C ALA A 35 -12.91 -21.75 -16.58
N PRO A 36 -13.92 -22.37 -15.93
CA PRO A 36 -14.11 -22.22 -14.49
C PRO A 36 -12.96 -22.85 -13.68
N VAL A 37 -12.39 -23.97 -14.14
CA VAL A 37 -11.24 -24.62 -13.49
C VAL A 37 -10.00 -23.74 -13.58
N ILE A 38 -9.70 -23.22 -14.77
CA ILE A 38 -8.58 -22.29 -15.00
C ILE A 38 -8.75 -21.03 -14.16
N LYS A 39 -9.96 -20.46 -14.10
CA LYS A 39 -10.27 -19.29 -13.29
C LYS A 39 -10.04 -19.55 -11.80
N HIS A 40 -10.52 -20.68 -11.27
CA HIS A 40 -10.33 -21.04 -9.87
C HIS A 40 -8.86 -21.27 -9.50
N GLU A 41 -8.09 -21.95 -10.36
CA GLU A 41 -6.63 -22.11 -10.18
C GLU A 41 -5.90 -20.76 -10.18
N MET A 42 -6.27 -19.86 -11.10
CA MET A 42 -5.69 -18.51 -11.16
C MET A 42 -6.00 -17.69 -9.91
N GLU A 43 -7.26 -17.68 -9.46
CA GLU A 43 -7.68 -16.98 -8.24
C GLU A 43 -6.97 -17.55 -7.00
N ALA A 44 -6.83 -18.88 -6.91
CA ALA A 44 -6.10 -19.54 -5.83
C ALA A 44 -4.61 -19.15 -5.81
N ARG A 45 -3.94 -19.15 -6.97
CA ARG A 45 -2.54 -18.72 -7.09
C ARG A 45 -2.36 -17.25 -6.75
N GLN A 46 -3.27 -16.40 -7.20
CA GLN A 46 -3.24 -14.97 -6.89
C GLN A 46 -3.42 -14.74 -5.39
N THR A 47 -4.39 -15.43 -4.77
CA THR A 47 -4.63 -15.37 -3.33
C THR A 47 -3.41 -15.86 -2.54
N ALA A 48 -2.80 -16.98 -2.94
CA ALA A 48 -1.61 -17.51 -2.29
C ALA A 48 -0.40 -16.56 -2.42
N ARG A 49 -0.23 -15.92 -3.59
CA ARG A 49 0.81 -14.91 -3.80
C ARG A 49 0.60 -13.71 -2.89
N ILE A 50 -0.62 -13.16 -2.85
CA ILE A 50 -0.98 -12.04 -1.97
C ILE A 50 -0.71 -12.42 -0.50
N LYS A 51 -1.19 -13.58 -0.05
CA LYS A 51 -0.93 -14.07 1.32
C LYS A 51 0.55 -14.16 1.65
N ARG A 52 1.38 -14.68 0.74
CA ARG A 52 2.83 -14.77 0.95
C ARG A 52 3.49 -13.39 1.05
N VAL A 53 3.12 -12.46 0.17
CA VAL A 53 3.67 -11.09 0.19
C VAL A 53 3.28 -10.34 1.48
N HIS A 54 2.05 -10.54 1.95
CA HIS A 54 1.52 -9.82 3.11
C HIS A 54 1.72 -10.54 4.45
N ALA A 55 2.23 -11.78 4.45
CA ALA A 55 2.61 -12.48 5.69
C ALA A 55 3.70 -11.73 6.48
N GLU A 56 4.58 -11.03 5.77
CA GLU A 56 5.62 -10.13 6.30
C GLU A 56 5.25 -8.64 6.05
N GLY A 57 3.95 -8.39 5.86
CA GLY A 57 3.37 -7.08 5.61
C GLY A 57 2.97 -6.37 6.88
N LEU A 58 1.92 -5.55 6.79
CA LEU A 58 1.40 -4.81 7.94
C LEU A 58 0.52 -5.71 8.82
N ILE A 59 0.37 -5.29 10.08
CA ILE A 59 -0.37 -5.95 11.15
C ILE A 59 -1.68 -5.16 11.37
N PRO A 60 -2.86 -5.81 11.41
CA PRO A 60 -4.13 -5.12 11.60
C PRO A 60 -4.18 -4.33 12.91
N CYS A 61 -4.69 -3.10 12.84
CA CYS A 61 -4.76 -2.21 13.99
C CYS A 61 -5.64 -2.67 15.15
N GLU A 62 -6.64 -3.52 14.87
CA GLU A 62 -7.64 -3.98 15.84
C GLU A 62 -7.00 -4.63 17.08
N GLN A 63 -5.77 -5.14 16.92
CA GLN A 63 -4.97 -5.75 17.97
C GLN A 63 -4.39 -4.73 18.98
N PHE A 64 -4.41 -3.42 18.69
CA PHE A 64 -3.75 -2.37 19.50
C PHE A 64 -4.69 -1.49 20.33
N GLY A 65 -5.96 -1.85 20.50
CA GLY A 65 -6.85 -1.15 21.45
C GLY A 65 -7.04 0.35 21.19
N GLY A 66 -6.93 0.82 19.95
CA GLY A 66 -7.26 2.20 19.56
C GLY A 66 -6.20 3.27 19.87
N VAL A 67 -4.95 2.89 20.12
CA VAL A 67 -3.87 3.82 20.52
C VAL A 67 -3.65 4.98 19.55
N SER A 68 -3.88 4.82 18.24
CA SER A 68 -3.64 5.92 17.29
C SER A 68 -4.60 7.11 17.43
N ALA A 69 -5.86 6.86 17.80
CA ALA A 69 -6.89 7.91 17.83
C ALA A 69 -6.70 8.90 19.00
N ALA A 70 -6.16 8.44 20.13
CA ALA A 70 -6.00 9.29 21.31
C ALA A 70 -4.73 10.16 21.24
N THR A 71 -3.62 9.59 20.75
CA THR A 71 -2.31 10.25 20.82
C THR A 71 -2.13 11.34 19.76
N ASP A 72 -2.88 11.30 18.66
CA ASP A 72 -2.78 12.29 17.56
C ASP A 72 -3.86 13.39 17.60
N SER A 73 -4.87 13.32 18.47
CA SER A 73 -5.99 14.27 18.49
C SER A 73 -5.58 15.75 18.58
N GLU A 74 -4.59 16.06 19.42
CA GLU A 74 -4.06 17.42 19.58
C GLU A 74 -3.16 17.86 18.41
N LEU A 75 -2.48 16.92 17.76
CA LEU A 75 -1.67 17.21 16.58
C LEU A 75 -2.55 17.45 15.36
N LEU A 76 -3.59 16.62 15.19
CA LEU A 76 -4.58 16.77 14.14
C LEU A 76 -5.31 18.12 14.24
N ALA A 77 -5.46 18.68 15.45
CA ALA A 77 -6.01 20.02 15.66
C ALA A 77 -5.10 21.15 15.13
N GLN A 78 -3.81 20.90 14.94
CA GLN A 78 -2.86 21.87 14.38
C GLN A 78 -2.76 21.80 12.85
N LEU A 79 -3.28 20.74 12.23
CA LEU A 79 -3.34 20.62 10.78
C LEU A 79 -4.52 21.44 10.22
N PRO A 80 -4.40 22.00 9.01
CA PRO A 80 -5.46 22.85 8.44
C PRO A 80 -6.75 22.06 8.11
N ALA A 81 -6.65 20.74 7.99
CA ALA A 81 -7.76 19.82 7.82
C ALA A 81 -7.35 18.41 8.27
N ARG A 82 -8.31 17.49 8.31
CA ARG A 82 -8.02 16.08 8.58
C ARG A 82 -7.12 15.50 7.48
N PRO A 83 -6.06 14.75 7.83
CA PRO A 83 -5.20 14.12 6.85
C PRO A 83 -5.93 12.97 6.15
N ILE A 84 -5.64 12.81 4.87
CA ILE A 84 -6.09 11.67 4.05
C ILE A 84 -5.16 10.47 4.17
N LEU A 85 -3.96 10.69 4.70
CA LEU A 85 -2.99 9.68 5.08
C LEU A 85 -2.17 10.19 6.27
N SER A 86 -2.01 9.35 7.27
CA SER A 86 -1.13 9.58 8.42
C SER A 86 -0.19 8.38 8.57
N ILE A 87 1.10 8.64 8.76
CA ILE A 87 2.07 7.61 9.12
C ILE A 87 2.84 8.10 10.34
N THR A 88 2.78 7.36 11.44
CA THR A 88 3.36 7.78 12.72
C THR A 88 4.30 6.72 13.26
N ALA A 89 5.56 7.10 13.51
CA ALA A 89 6.57 6.31 14.18
C ALA A 89 6.57 6.62 15.69
N TYR A 90 6.42 5.59 16.51
CA TYR A 90 6.55 5.60 17.97
C TYR A 90 7.70 4.69 18.39
N PRO A 91 8.92 5.23 18.50
CA PRO A 91 10.02 4.54 19.15
C PRO A 91 9.75 4.41 20.65
N SER A 92 10.16 3.30 21.28
CA SER A 92 9.95 3.08 22.72
C SER A 92 10.64 4.10 23.63
N PHE A 93 11.73 4.73 23.17
CA PHE A 93 12.61 5.57 24.00
C PHE A 93 13.03 6.90 23.35
N TYR A 94 12.45 7.26 22.20
CA TYR A 94 12.80 8.46 21.46
C TYR A 94 11.56 9.27 21.10
N ASP A 95 11.78 10.48 20.62
CA ASP A 95 10.73 11.33 20.07
C ASP A 95 9.92 10.59 19.01
N SER A 96 8.60 10.80 19.04
CA SER A 96 7.74 10.29 17.97
C SER A 96 7.79 11.22 16.76
N GLU A 97 7.71 10.63 15.59
CA GLU A 97 7.82 11.34 14.31
C GLU A 97 6.65 10.92 13.44
N SER A 98 6.00 11.87 12.77
CA SER A 98 4.84 11.57 11.93
C SER A 98 4.86 12.36 10.63
N VAL A 99 4.25 11.76 9.62
CA VAL A 99 4.01 12.36 8.31
C VAL A 99 2.51 12.35 8.06
N HIS A 100 1.96 13.51 7.71
CA HIS A 100 0.53 13.67 7.42
C HIS A 100 0.35 14.30 6.05
N LEU A 101 -0.47 13.67 5.20
CA LEU A 101 -0.87 14.21 3.91
C LEU A 101 -2.24 14.87 4.06
N VAL A 102 -2.29 16.19 3.84
CA VAL A 102 -3.53 16.98 3.89
C VAL A 102 -3.74 17.62 2.53
N GLY A 103 -4.68 17.10 1.75
CA GLY A 103 -4.80 17.45 0.34
C GLY A 103 -3.54 17.01 -0.43
N GLY A 104 -2.77 17.96 -0.96
CA GLY A 104 -1.47 17.73 -1.61
C GLY A 104 -0.26 18.12 -0.76
N ASP A 105 -0.48 18.57 0.47
CA ASP A 105 0.58 19.04 1.36
C ASP A 105 1.01 17.96 2.34
N LEU A 106 2.30 17.69 2.37
CA LEU A 106 2.97 16.74 3.24
C LEU A 106 3.55 17.48 4.45
N TYR A 107 3.02 17.19 5.62
CA TYR A 107 3.48 17.71 6.90
C TYR A 107 4.35 16.67 7.59
N TYR A 108 5.52 17.08 8.06
CA TYR A 108 6.36 16.28 8.94
C TYR A 108 6.38 16.91 10.32
N VAL A 109 6.14 16.09 11.34
CA VAL A 109 6.00 16.54 12.72
C VAL A 109 6.89 15.68 13.60
N ARG A 110 7.62 16.31 14.52
CA ARG A 110 8.34 15.61 15.59
C ARG A 110 7.83 16.05 16.96
N ARG A 111 7.51 15.09 17.82
CA ARG A 111 7.01 15.31 19.18
C ARG A 111 7.99 14.79 20.20
N GLN A 112 8.25 15.60 21.21
CA GLN A 112 9.15 15.22 22.29
C GLN A 112 8.58 14.04 23.09
N HIS A 113 9.40 13.03 23.37
CA HIS A 113 8.98 11.91 24.20
C HIS A 113 8.74 12.36 25.65
N PRO A 114 7.60 12.00 26.29
CA PRO A 114 7.24 12.50 27.62
C PRO A 114 8.16 11.99 28.74
N SER A 115 8.92 10.91 28.53
CA SER A 115 9.82 10.32 29.56
C SER A 115 11.21 10.94 29.62
N LEU A 116 11.58 11.84 28.71
CA LEU A 116 12.86 12.55 28.78
C LEU A 116 12.69 13.70 29.77
N GLU A 117 13.15 13.51 31.02
CA GLU A 117 13.17 14.47 32.14
C GLU A 117 12.85 15.93 31.74
N VAL A 118 11.55 16.24 31.65
CA VAL A 118 11.09 17.61 31.46
C VAL A 118 10.90 18.18 32.87
N PRO A 119 11.44 19.38 33.19
CA PRO A 119 11.16 20.02 34.47
C PRO A 119 9.65 20.08 34.74
N PRO A 120 9.22 20.02 36.02
CA PRO A 120 7.82 19.90 36.40
C PRO A 120 6.99 20.99 35.73
N ARG A 121 5.93 20.55 35.07
CA ARG A 121 5.03 21.36 34.26
C ARG A 121 4.06 22.13 35.18
N PRO A 122 3.66 23.37 34.83
CA PRO A 122 2.42 23.94 35.34
C PRO A 122 1.27 22.97 35.04
N ALA A 123 0.40 22.67 36.01
CA ALA A 123 -0.65 21.65 35.93
C ALA A 123 -1.63 21.82 34.74
N ASP A 124 -1.62 23.00 34.16
CA ASP A 124 -2.45 23.58 33.12
C ASP A 124 -1.91 23.39 31.69
N SER A 125 -0.67 22.92 31.55
CA SER A 125 -0.12 22.59 30.25
C SER A 125 -0.22 21.06 30.11
N ARG A 126 -1.09 20.54 29.21
CA ARG A 126 -1.19 19.10 28.88
C ARG A 126 -0.75 18.76 27.45
N THR A 127 -0.50 19.77 26.64
CA THR A 127 -0.09 19.62 25.25
C THR A 127 1.26 18.92 25.05
N PRO A 128 1.40 17.89 24.17
CA PRO A 128 2.69 17.40 23.72
C PRO A 128 3.52 18.56 23.15
N ARG A 129 4.81 18.62 23.49
CA ARG A 129 5.71 19.59 22.85
C ARG A 129 5.94 19.15 21.40
N VAL A 130 5.24 19.78 20.46
CA VAL A 130 5.60 19.74 19.04
C VAL A 130 6.89 20.53 18.89
N THR A 131 7.96 19.83 18.50
CA THR A 131 9.32 20.41 18.45
C THR A 131 9.69 20.90 17.05
N LYS A 132 9.10 20.28 16.01
CA LYS A 132 9.35 20.63 14.63
C LYS A 132 8.11 20.35 13.80
N VAL A 133 7.73 21.31 12.96
CA VAL A 133 6.78 21.12 11.86
C VAL A 133 7.49 21.56 10.59
N SER A 134 7.49 20.71 9.57
CA SER A 134 8.01 21.02 8.25
C SER A 134 6.99 20.61 7.20
N LYS A 135 7.00 21.28 6.05
CA LYS A 135 5.97 21.12 5.03
C LYS A 135 6.59 21.06 3.65
N ALA A 136 6.19 20.08 2.84
CA ALA A 136 6.44 20.04 1.41
C ALA A 136 5.14 19.85 0.64
N ARG A 137 5.11 20.28 -0.62
CA ARG A 137 4.00 19.94 -1.52
C ARG A 137 4.37 18.71 -2.35
N LEU A 138 3.43 17.79 -2.50
CA LEU A 138 3.51 16.69 -3.45
C LEU A 138 2.67 17.03 -4.68
N SER A 139 3.08 16.53 -5.84
CA SER A 139 2.20 16.53 -7.01
C SER A 139 1.01 15.59 -6.79
N ASP A 140 -0.13 15.95 -7.40
CA ASP A 140 -1.37 15.18 -7.28
C ASP A 140 -1.23 13.69 -7.67
N PRO A 141 -0.45 13.32 -8.73
CA PRO A 141 -0.22 11.91 -9.05
C PRO A 141 0.51 11.15 -7.93
N VAL A 142 1.55 11.75 -7.34
CA VAL A 142 2.30 11.12 -6.23
C VAL A 142 1.41 10.96 -5.01
N ALA A 143 0.69 12.01 -4.62
CA ALA A 143 -0.23 11.98 -3.50
C ALA A 143 -1.31 10.91 -3.68
N SER A 144 -1.92 10.82 -4.86
CA SER A 144 -2.95 9.83 -5.16
C SER A 144 -2.41 8.39 -5.11
N GLN A 145 -1.24 8.14 -5.72
CA GLN A 145 -0.65 6.80 -5.73
C GLN A 145 -0.17 6.37 -4.35
N LEU A 146 0.34 7.30 -3.55
CA LEU A 146 0.74 7.06 -2.17
C LEU A 146 -0.45 6.60 -1.33
N VAL A 147 -1.58 7.31 -1.38
CA VAL A 147 -2.80 6.91 -0.64
C VAL A 147 -3.30 5.55 -1.10
N LYS A 148 -3.32 5.29 -2.42
CA LYS A 148 -3.74 3.98 -2.96
C LYS A 148 -2.84 2.84 -2.49
N LEU A 149 -1.53 3.05 -2.46
CA LEU A 149 -0.57 2.07 -1.96
C LEU A 149 -0.86 1.74 -0.49
N VAL A 150 -0.95 2.76 0.36
CA VAL A 150 -1.17 2.56 1.80
C VAL A 150 -2.54 1.94 2.08
N ASP A 151 -3.60 2.39 1.40
CA ASP A 151 -4.92 1.77 1.47
C ASP A 151 -4.88 0.28 1.12
N SER A 152 -4.14 -0.07 0.07
CA SER A 152 -3.98 -1.46 -0.37
C SER A 152 -3.24 -2.28 0.69
N ASP A 153 -2.14 -1.77 1.25
CA ASP A 153 -1.39 -2.48 2.29
C ASP A 153 -2.18 -2.62 3.60
N ILE A 154 -3.01 -1.63 3.96
CA ILE A 154 -3.92 -1.71 5.12
C ILE A 154 -4.97 -2.80 4.87
N ALA A 155 -5.61 -2.82 3.69
CA ALA A 155 -6.65 -3.79 3.36
C ALA A 155 -6.16 -5.24 3.34
N HIS A 156 -4.86 -5.46 3.09
CA HIS A 156 -4.24 -6.78 3.09
C HIS A 156 -3.37 -7.05 4.34
N ALA A 157 -3.44 -6.18 5.35
CA ALA A 157 -2.72 -6.37 6.60
C ALA A 157 -3.12 -7.72 7.23
N SER A 158 -2.14 -8.57 7.49
CA SER A 158 -2.35 -9.93 7.98
C SER A 158 -1.15 -10.51 8.72
N ALA A 159 -0.05 -9.75 8.83
CA ALA A 159 1.13 -10.19 9.54
C ALA A 159 0.82 -10.39 11.03
N ALA A 160 1.50 -11.36 11.63
CA ALA A 160 1.42 -11.60 13.06
C ALA A 160 2.24 -10.54 13.81
N TRP A 161 1.80 -10.21 15.04
CA TRP A 161 2.56 -9.29 15.88
C TRP A 161 3.87 -9.94 16.35
N PRO A 162 5.03 -9.33 16.10
CA PRO A 162 6.28 -9.79 16.66
C PRO A 162 6.29 -9.53 18.18
N MET A 163 6.76 -10.50 18.96
CA MET A 163 6.93 -10.30 20.41
C MET A 163 8.26 -9.60 20.68
N GLY A 164 8.21 -8.37 21.19
CA GLY A 164 9.38 -7.65 21.68
C GLY A 164 9.02 -6.44 22.53
N LEU A 165 9.98 -5.99 23.34
CA LEU A 165 9.80 -4.91 24.32
C LEU A 165 10.37 -3.57 23.83
N ASP A 166 11.33 -3.62 22.91
CA ASP A 166 12.07 -2.49 22.37
C ASP A 166 11.91 -2.40 20.86
N GLY A 167 11.62 -1.20 20.35
CA GLY A 167 11.48 -1.03 18.93
C GLY A 167 10.80 0.27 18.56
N THR A 168 10.38 0.31 17.29
CA THR A 168 9.57 1.39 16.76
C THR A 168 8.31 0.80 16.16
N THR A 169 7.17 1.22 16.68
CA THR A 169 5.88 0.94 16.04
C THR A 169 5.59 2.02 15.02
N TYR A 170 5.33 1.63 13.79
CA TYR A 170 4.89 2.50 12.70
C TYR A 170 3.41 2.25 12.46
N TYR A 171 2.56 3.24 12.71
CA TYR A 171 1.15 3.20 12.36
C TYR A 171 0.94 3.83 10.99
N PHE A 172 0.10 3.19 10.18
CA PHE A 172 -0.33 3.65 8.86
C PHE A 172 -1.84 3.78 8.88
N GLU A 173 -2.34 4.99 8.62
CA GLU A 173 -3.74 5.36 8.81
C GLU A 173 -4.28 6.10 7.61
N THR A 174 -5.46 5.70 7.15
CA THR A 174 -6.25 6.41 6.14
C THR A 174 -7.71 6.45 6.58
N PRO A 175 -8.60 7.20 5.91
CA PRO A 175 -10.02 7.15 6.20
C PRO A 175 -10.66 5.77 6.08
N LYS A 176 -9.99 4.79 5.43
CA LYS A 176 -10.51 3.43 5.22
C LYS A 176 -10.14 2.45 6.33
N GLY A 177 -9.14 2.76 7.15
CA GLY A 177 -8.69 1.88 8.21
C GLY A 177 -7.27 2.17 8.65
N CYS A 178 -6.69 1.25 9.40
CA CYS A 178 -5.30 1.36 9.81
C CYS A 178 -4.62 0.01 9.98
N ALA A 179 -3.30 0.04 9.87
CA ALA A 179 -2.42 -1.08 10.12
C ALA A 179 -1.11 -0.60 10.73
N ALA A 180 -0.29 -1.52 11.24
CA ALA A 180 0.95 -1.21 11.91
C ALA A 180 2.11 -2.10 11.43
N ALA A 181 3.33 -1.65 11.67
CA ALA A 181 4.52 -2.49 11.61
C ALA A 181 5.36 -2.23 12.86
N TRP A 182 5.95 -3.26 13.44
CA TRP A 182 6.85 -3.12 14.58
C TRP A 182 8.25 -3.56 14.17
N SER A 183 9.21 -2.63 14.20
CA SER A 183 10.63 -2.84 13.84
C SER A 183 10.85 -3.84 12.70
N PRO A 184 10.22 -3.66 11.52
CA PRO A 184 10.27 -4.68 10.47
C PRO A 184 11.66 -4.77 9.82
N ASP A 185 12.04 -5.97 9.39
CA ASP A 185 13.25 -6.18 8.60
C ASP A 185 13.19 -5.39 7.29
N ALA A 186 14.30 -4.76 6.89
CA ALA A 186 14.35 -3.82 5.78
C ALA A 186 13.91 -4.42 4.42
N ASP A 187 14.15 -5.71 4.21
CA ASP A 187 13.84 -6.41 2.96
C ASP A 187 12.37 -6.85 2.83
N THR A 188 11.63 -6.82 3.94
CA THR A 188 10.20 -7.18 4.00
C THR A 188 9.31 -6.11 3.39
N ARG A 189 8.03 -6.46 3.17
CA ARG A 189 7.03 -5.50 2.72
C ARG A 189 6.87 -4.35 3.72
N ALA A 190 6.75 -4.67 5.01
CA ALA A 190 6.65 -3.67 6.07
C ALA A 190 7.91 -2.78 6.15
N GLY A 191 9.10 -3.37 6.03
CA GLY A 191 10.37 -2.63 6.02
C GLY A 191 10.45 -1.60 4.89
N LYS A 192 9.97 -1.96 3.69
CA LYS A 192 9.90 -1.02 2.57
C LYS A 192 8.88 0.09 2.78
N MET A 193 7.74 -0.18 3.43
CA MET A 193 6.77 0.85 3.82
C MET A 193 7.36 1.82 4.85
N VAL A 194 8.18 1.33 5.77
CA VAL A 194 8.96 2.17 6.69
C VAL A 194 10.01 3.01 5.93
N GLY A 195 10.69 2.44 4.93
CA GLY A 195 11.58 3.20 4.06
C GLY A 195 10.87 4.34 3.30
N LEU A 196 9.62 4.11 2.88
CA LEU A 196 8.77 5.13 2.26
C LEU A 196 8.44 6.26 3.26
N PHE A 197 8.10 5.93 4.51
CA PHE A 197 7.90 6.92 5.57
C PHE A 197 9.11 7.86 5.72
N TRP A 198 10.32 7.29 5.84
CA TRP A 198 11.54 8.09 5.98
C TRP A 198 11.84 8.95 4.75
N SER A 199 11.52 8.46 3.56
CA SER A 199 11.65 9.23 2.31
C SER A 199 10.71 10.44 2.28
N LEU A 200 9.48 10.27 2.78
CA LEU A 200 8.49 11.36 2.91
C LEU A 200 8.90 12.36 3.99
N ALA A 201 9.36 11.89 5.15
CA ALA A 201 9.87 12.74 6.23
C ALA A 201 11.04 13.61 5.76
N ALA A 202 11.98 13.02 5.01
CA ALA A 202 13.10 13.75 4.41
C ALA A 202 12.62 14.79 3.38
N ARG A 203 11.64 14.44 2.53
CA ARG A 203 11.03 15.37 1.56
C ARG A 203 10.41 16.59 2.26
N ALA A 204 9.63 16.35 3.32
CA ALA A 204 8.99 17.42 4.09
C ALA A 204 10.00 18.26 4.90
N SER A 205 11.09 17.67 5.39
CA SER A 205 12.13 18.38 6.15
C SER A 205 13.08 19.23 5.30
N ASN A 206 13.27 18.90 4.02
CA ASN A 206 14.25 19.54 3.14
C ASN A 206 13.68 20.65 2.23
N SER A 207 12.39 20.96 2.33
CA SER A 207 11.60 21.83 1.44
C SER A 207 11.97 23.33 1.40
N GLY A 208 13.18 23.69 1.81
CA GLY A 208 13.73 25.05 1.76
C GLY A 208 15.18 25.11 1.29
N LEU A 209 15.76 24.01 0.79
CA LEU A 209 17.11 23.97 0.24
C LEU A 209 17.04 23.82 -1.29
N PRO A 210 17.97 24.43 -2.07
CA PRO A 210 18.02 24.31 -3.54
C PRO A 210 18.18 22.87 -4.08
N LYS A 211 18.29 21.87 -3.19
CA LYS A 211 18.38 20.43 -3.45
C LYS A 211 17.01 19.73 -3.33
N ASP A 212 15.91 20.43 -3.62
CA ASP A 212 14.50 19.99 -3.60
C ASP A 212 14.13 18.82 -4.55
N LYS A 213 15.08 17.92 -4.84
CA LYS A 213 14.91 16.79 -5.74
C LYS A 213 15.23 15.47 -5.06
N VAL A 214 14.53 15.15 -3.96
CA VAL A 214 13.85 13.85 -4.04
C VAL A 214 12.71 14.11 -5.02
N ASP A 215 13.03 13.85 -6.29
CA ASP A 215 12.15 14.14 -7.41
C ASP A 215 10.83 13.39 -7.16
N ASP A 216 9.70 14.05 -7.41
CA ASP A 216 8.40 13.39 -7.39
C ASP A 216 8.43 12.13 -8.28
N ALA A 217 9.27 12.11 -9.33
CA ALA A 217 9.56 10.93 -10.13
C ALA A 217 10.22 9.77 -9.35
N ILE A 218 11.13 10.05 -8.41
CA ILE A 218 11.77 9.04 -7.55
C ILE A 218 10.74 8.48 -6.55
N LEU A 219 9.94 9.35 -5.93
CA LEU A 219 8.87 8.93 -5.02
C LEU A 219 7.85 8.08 -5.77
N LEU A 220 7.39 8.53 -6.93
CA LEU A 220 6.45 7.81 -7.78
C LEU A 220 6.99 6.44 -8.16
N LYS A 221 8.24 6.37 -8.65
CA LYS A 221 8.89 5.10 -9.00
C LYS A 221 9.03 4.17 -7.80
N THR A 222 9.25 4.71 -6.60
CA THR A 222 9.30 3.93 -5.36
C THR A 222 7.93 3.36 -5.03
N ILE A 223 6.87 4.17 -5.12
CA ILE A 223 5.49 3.76 -4.92
C ILE A 223 5.09 2.68 -5.94
N GLU A 224 5.39 2.86 -7.22
CA GLU A 224 5.09 1.90 -8.28
C GLU A 224 5.81 0.56 -8.07
N ARG A 225 7.09 0.59 -7.65
CA ARG A 225 7.82 -0.64 -7.30
C ARG A 225 7.18 -1.39 -6.15
N LEU A 226 6.66 -0.68 -5.16
CA LEU A 226 5.93 -1.30 -4.07
C LEU A 226 4.59 -1.86 -4.57
N GLN A 227 3.85 -1.15 -5.41
CA GLN A 227 2.61 -1.70 -5.96
C GLN A 227 2.84 -2.97 -6.81
N ALA A 228 4.03 -3.14 -7.40
CA ALA A 228 4.36 -4.28 -8.26
C ALA A 228 4.89 -5.53 -7.53
N SER A 229 5.40 -5.39 -6.30
CA SER A 229 5.98 -6.49 -5.52
C SER A 229 4.92 -7.36 -4.87
#